data_AF-R7TUJ4-F1
#
_entry.id   AF-R7TUJ4-F1
#
_cell.length_a   1.000
_cell.length_b   1.000
_cell.length_c   1.000
_cell.angle_alpha   90.00
_cell.angle_beta   90.00
_cell.angle_gamma   90.00
#
_symmetry.space_group_name_H-M   'P 1'
#
loop_
_entity.id
_entity.type
_entity.pdbx_description
1 polymer ?
#
loop_
_entity_poly.entity_id
_entity_poly.type
_entity_poly.pdbx_seq_one_letter_code
_entity_poly.pdbx_strand_id
1 'polypeptide(L)'
;MTATNIRNKNPLRGAGRSGSSETKKPVGTTPLPSKAVCGKGIPPVCLTCLGAKDDKDCFFKGFLKTCPDDTYTCVRRTYLNAAGQLRISRNCGKLAKCPAFPDKCRPEKEASKSCSKCKFEDMSLFSNCTLTERSTCRLAGDPHCKQFDALDGEPLVNLIGHCKYNMVTTYCAPGQGLGWFELHASFTPAKDRNGQNTGNSYAQKLSITYHEDMYMFENGIIDLFAFGPITLPFQKLGMSITQSNGIYIFSMAEGISVEWDGTHKVNANVPQTIHVCGLCGQHTKVFQGADLRAGPSYKAHYCKNMNVTSDTTPFNGMAVSKTEWMNSWYIGQNGQDECAAECGF
;
A
#
# COMPACT_ATOMS: atom_id res chain seq x y z
N MET A 1 42.06 -33.83 -48.11
CA MET A 1 41.06 -34.54 -48.93
C MET A 1 39.99 -33.52 -49.30
N THR A 2 39.90 -33.22 -50.61
CA THR A 2 38.80 -32.55 -51.38
C THR A 2 38.13 -31.31 -50.75
N ALA A 3 38.35 -30.05 -51.12
CA ALA A 3 38.59 -29.36 -52.40
C ALA A 3 37.56 -29.61 -53.52
N THR A 4 36.72 -28.62 -53.84
CA THR A 4 36.57 -28.12 -55.23
C THR A 4 35.97 -26.71 -55.30
N ASN A 5 36.74 -25.84 -55.96
CA ASN A 5 36.43 -24.55 -56.59
C ASN A 5 35.43 -24.71 -57.75
N ILE A 6 34.59 -23.71 -58.07
CA ILE A 6 34.35 -23.24 -59.48
C ILE A 6 34.04 -21.72 -59.50
N ARG A 7 34.73 -21.04 -60.44
CA ARG A 7 34.75 -19.60 -60.78
C ARG A 7 33.68 -19.21 -61.82
N ASN A 8 33.64 -17.89 -62.11
CA ASN A 8 33.32 -17.19 -63.38
C ASN A 8 31.85 -16.78 -63.57
N LYS A 9 31.46 -15.64 -64.18
CA LYS A 9 32.15 -14.57 -64.93
C LYS A 9 31.21 -13.33 -64.98
N ASN A 10 31.78 -12.12 -64.94
CA ASN A 10 31.19 -10.82 -65.37
C ASN A 10 31.06 -10.77 -66.91
N PRO A 11 30.66 -9.64 -67.56
CA PRO A 11 29.63 -8.61 -67.30
C PRO A 11 28.75 -8.39 -68.58
N LEU A 12 27.83 -7.40 -68.63
CA LEU A 12 27.63 -6.51 -69.80
C LEU A 12 26.52 -5.46 -69.60
N ARG A 13 26.75 -4.33 -70.27
CA ARG A 13 26.00 -3.07 -70.34
C ARG A 13 24.65 -3.20 -71.08
N GLY A 14 23.72 -2.29 -70.78
CA GLY A 14 22.61 -1.94 -71.66
C GLY A 14 21.93 -0.64 -71.22
N ALA A 15 22.15 0.43 -71.98
CA ALA A 15 21.46 1.71 -71.85
C ALA A 15 20.08 1.65 -72.54
N GLY A 16 19.09 2.36 -72.01
CA GLY A 16 17.79 2.54 -72.66
C GLY A 16 16.93 3.58 -71.95
N ARG A 17 16.58 4.64 -72.69
CA ARG A 17 15.90 5.87 -72.26
C ARG A 17 14.36 5.72 -72.27
N SER A 18 13.75 6.68 -71.58
CA SER A 18 12.45 7.36 -71.84
C SER A 18 11.13 6.66 -71.55
N GLY A 19 10.30 7.32 -70.73
CA GLY A 19 8.91 7.59 -71.12
C GLY A 19 7.85 7.50 -70.01
N SER A 20 7.23 8.66 -69.73
CA SER A 20 5.87 8.92 -69.22
C SER A 20 5.47 8.51 -67.79
N SER A 21 5.33 9.58 -66.99
CA SER A 21 4.27 9.90 -66.03
C SER A 21 3.29 8.81 -65.60
N GLU A 22 3.28 8.51 -64.31
CA GLU A 22 2.03 8.32 -63.58
C GLU A 22 2.17 8.84 -62.13
N THR A 23 1.32 9.80 -61.82
CA THR A 23 1.08 10.41 -60.52
C THR A 23 0.76 9.38 -59.44
N LYS A 24 1.61 9.23 -58.41
CA LYS A 24 1.22 8.66 -57.10
C LYS A 24 1.89 9.41 -55.94
N LYS A 25 1.01 10.13 -55.23
CA LYS A 25 0.98 10.60 -53.83
C LYS A 25 2.29 10.82 -53.04
N PRO A 26 2.41 11.94 -52.30
CA PRO A 26 3.51 12.13 -51.37
C PRO A 26 3.45 11.07 -50.27
N VAL A 27 4.58 10.40 -50.05
CA VAL A 27 4.85 9.56 -48.88
C VAL A 27 4.79 10.48 -47.67
N GLY A 28 3.63 10.49 -47.02
CA GLY A 28 3.47 11.10 -45.72
C GLY A 28 4.36 10.34 -44.73
N THR A 29 5.44 10.96 -44.29
CA THR A 29 6.07 10.64 -43.02
C THR A 29 4.99 10.70 -41.95
N THR A 30 4.49 9.53 -41.57
CA THR A 30 3.59 9.39 -40.42
C THR A 30 4.42 9.76 -39.20
N PRO A 31 4.07 10.80 -38.43
CA PRO A 31 4.66 10.96 -37.11
C PRO A 31 4.22 9.73 -36.32
N LEU A 32 5.18 8.94 -35.83
CA LEU A 32 4.92 8.00 -34.76
C LEU A 32 4.17 8.77 -33.67
N PRO A 33 2.94 8.38 -33.28
CA PRO A 33 2.34 8.97 -32.11
C PRO A 33 3.24 8.56 -30.94
N SER A 34 3.98 9.52 -30.40
CA SER A 34 4.57 9.42 -29.08
C SER A 34 3.41 9.17 -28.12
N LYS A 35 3.22 7.90 -27.73
CA LYS A 35 2.19 7.51 -26.78
C LYS A 35 2.39 8.33 -25.52
N ALA A 36 1.36 9.09 -25.15
CA ALA A 36 1.27 9.70 -23.85
C ALA A 36 1.42 8.60 -22.79
N VAL A 37 2.46 8.70 -21.96
CA VAL A 37 2.65 7.83 -20.81
C VAL A 37 1.77 8.37 -19.69
N CYS A 38 0.58 7.79 -19.53
CA CYS A 38 -0.28 7.96 -18.36
C CYS A 38 -0.76 6.59 -17.91
N GLY A 39 -0.21 6.08 -16.80
CA GLY A 39 -0.70 4.91 -16.05
C GLY A 39 -0.66 3.56 -16.79
N LYS A 40 -0.22 2.48 -16.14
CA LYS A 40 -0.28 1.12 -16.69
C LYS A 40 -1.70 0.52 -16.69
N GLY A 41 -2.75 1.27 -17.04
CA GLY A 41 -4.13 0.76 -17.01
C GLY A 41 -4.68 0.46 -15.61
N ILE A 42 -3.97 0.88 -14.55
CA ILE A 42 -4.36 0.62 -13.16
C ILE A 42 -4.84 1.95 -12.55
N PRO A 43 -6.10 2.03 -12.09
CA PRO A 43 -6.61 3.20 -11.39
C PRO A 43 -5.77 3.48 -10.15
N PRO A 44 -5.30 4.72 -9.91
CA PRO A 44 -4.55 5.01 -8.70
C PRO A 44 -5.45 4.89 -7.48
N VAL A 45 -4.86 4.43 -6.37
CA VAL A 45 -5.49 4.46 -5.05
C VAL A 45 -5.07 5.76 -4.38
N CYS A 46 -6.05 6.58 -4.00
CA CYS A 46 -5.79 7.91 -3.45
C CYS A 46 -6.26 8.03 -2.01
N LEU A 47 -5.37 8.54 -1.16
CA LEU A 47 -5.74 9.03 0.15
C LEU A 47 -6.76 10.15 -0.04
N THR A 48 -7.97 9.94 0.46
CA THR A 48 -9.11 10.86 0.36
C THR A 48 -9.42 11.44 1.73
N CYS A 49 -9.43 12.76 1.83
CA CYS A 49 -9.73 13.48 3.06
C CYS A 49 -10.36 14.83 2.72
N LEU A 50 -11.16 15.38 3.64
CA LEU A 50 -11.77 16.70 3.50
C LEU A 50 -11.49 17.53 4.75
N GLY A 51 -11.00 18.75 4.59
CA GLY A 51 -10.83 19.69 5.69
C GLY A 51 -9.70 19.37 6.66
N ALA A 52 -8.71 18.57 6.23
CA ALA A 52 -7.55 18.26 7.04
C ALA A 52 -6.67 19.50 7.27
N LYS A 53 -6.03 19.61 8.43
CA LYS A 53 -5.09 20.71 8.76
C LYS A 53 -3.84 20.65 7.88
N ASP A 54 -3.32 19.45 7.69
CA ASP A 54 -2.11 19.15 6.93
C ASP A 54 -2.18 17.71 6.40
N ASP A 55 -1.11 17.25 5.74
CA ASP A 55 -1.06 15.91 5.16
C ASP A 55 -1.05 14.79 6.22
N LYS A 56 -0.56 15.08 7.43
CA LYS A 56 -0.62 14.16 8.56
C LYS A 56 -2.06 14.01 9.06
N ASP A 57 -2.76 15.12 9.30
CA ASP A 57 -4.19 15.13 9.67
C ASP A 57 -5.07 14.47 8.59
N CYS A 58 -4.72 14.68 7.31
CA CYS A 58 -5.37 14.04 6.17
C CYS A 58 -5.13 12.54 6.15
N PHE A 59 -3.91 12.11 6.44
CA PHE A 59 -3.62 10.70 6.63
C PHE A 59 -4.47 10.14 7.76
N PHE A 60 -4.49 10.75 8.95
CA PHE A 60 -5.27 10.28 10.10
C PHE A 60 -6.77 10.16 9.82
N LYS A 61 -7.39 11.23 9.30
CA LYS A 61 -8.85 11.33 9.12
C LYS A 61 -9.34 10.78 7.79
N GLY A 62 -8.45 10.68 6.80
CA GLY A 62 -8.79 10.24 5.47
C GLY A 62 -9.03 8.75 5.37
N PHE A 63 -9.40 8.30 4.19
CA PHE A 63 -9.54 6.90 3.79
C PHE A 63 -9.01 6.72 2.37
N LEU A 64 -8.55 5.53 2.04
CA LEU A 64 -8.09 5.26 0.69
C LEU A 64 -9.30 5.00 -0.19
N LYS A 65 -9.32 5.65 -1.34
CA LYS A 65 -10.35 5.50 -2.35
C LYS A 65 -9.66 5.14 -3.65
N THR A 66 -9.97 3.96 -4.18
CA THR A 66 -9.61 3.61 -5.55
C THR A 66 -10.32 4.58 -6.48
N CYS A 67 -9.56 5.22 -7.37
CA CYS A 67 -10.18 6.10 -8.34
C CYS A 67 -11.00 5.33 -9.37
N PRO A 68 -12.00 5.97 -9.99
CA PRO A 68 -12.92 5.27 -10.90
C PRO A 68 -12.22 4.50 -12.02
N ASP A 69 -11.15 5.07 -12.58
CA ASP A 69 -10.35 4.45 -13.63
C ASP A 69 -8.92 5.04 -13.65
N ASP A 70 -8.07 4.56 -14.57
CA ASP A 70 -6.70 5.02 -14.79
C ASP A 70 -6.58 6.44 -15.36
N THR A 71 -7.72 7.05 -15.73
CA THR A 71 -7.80 8.46 -16.13
C THR A 71 -7.92 9.40 -14.94
N TYR A 72 -7.87 8.91 -13.70
CA TYR A 72 -7.83 9.73 -12.49
C TYR A 72 -6.42 9.82 -11.92
N THR A 73 -6.20 10.82 -11.07
CA THR A 73 -4.99 10.99 -10.27
C THR A 73 -5.34 11.47 -8.86
N CYS A 74 -4.39 11.39 -7.93
CA CYS A 74 -4.57 11.87 -6.57
C CYS A 74 -4.37 13.38 -6.53
N VAL A 75 -5.47 14.13 -6.41
CA VAL A 75 -5.44 15.58 -6.38
C VAL A 75 -5.45 16.06 -4.94
N ARG A 76 -4.47 16.90 -4.59
CA ARG A 76 -4.42 17.66 -3.35
C ARG A 76 -4.93 19.07 -3.62
N ARG A 77 -5.96 19.50 -2.89
CA ARG A 77 -6.44 20.88 -2.88
C ARG A 77 -6.13 21.51 -1.54
N THR A 78 -5.82 22.80 -1.56
CA THR A 78 -5.64 23.61 -0.36
C THR A 78 -6.63 24.77 -0.43
N TYR A 79 -7.34 25.04 0.66
CA TYR A 79 -8.38 26.06 0.73
C TYR A 79 -8.49 26.64 2.15
N LEU A 80 -9.03 27.84 2.28
CA LEU A 80 -9.38 28.41 3.59
C LEU A 80 -10.81 27.97 3.97
N ASN A 81 -11.03 27.50 5.19
CA ASN A 81 -12.38 27.22 5.68
C ASN A 81 -13.11 28.52 6.09
N ALA A 82 -14.36 28.42 6.54
CA ALA A 82 -15.17 29.56 6.98
C ALA A 82 -14.55 30.36 8.14
N ALA A 83 -13.63 29.76 8.91
CA ALA A 83 -12.90 30.40 9.99
C ALA A 83 -11.54 30.99 9.53
N GLY A 84 -11.28 31.06 8.22
CA GLY A 84 -10.03 31.58 7.66
C GLY A 84 -8.81 30.67 7.87
N GLN A 85 -9.00 29.40 8.26
CA GLN A 85 -7.91 28.47 8.51
C GLN A 85 -7.56 27.71 7.23
N LEU A 86 -6.25 27.56 6.95
CA LEU A 86 -5.75 26.75 5.85
C LEU A 86 -6.08 25.27 6.09
N ARG A 87 -6.73 24.65 5.10
CA ARG A 87 -7.13 23.25 5.07
C ARG A 87 -6.69 22.61 3.78
N ILE A 88 -6.54 21.30 3.83
CA ILE A 88 -6.29 20.47 2.66
C ILE A 88 -7.42 19.46 2.48
N SER A 89 -7.67 19.13 1.23
CA SER A 89 -8.42 17.95 0.85
C SER A 89 -7.61 17.15 -0.16
N ARG A 90 -7.74 15.84 -0.10
CA ARG A 90 -7.22 14.94 -1.12
C ARG A 90 -8.38 14.11 -1.64
N ASN A 91 -8.42 13.83 -2.93
CA ASN A 91 -9.42 12.95 -3.53
C ASN A 91 -8.95 12.49 -4.91
N CYS A 92 -9.64 11.52 -5.46
CA CYS A 92 -9.56 11.20 -6.89
C CYS A 92 -10.05 12.39 -7.71
N GLY A 93 -9.16 12.98 -8.50
CA GLY A 93 -9.50 13.95 -9.52
C GLY A 93 -9.24 13.37 -10.89
N LYS A 94 -10.20 13.51 -11.81
CA LYS A 94 -10.00 13.07 -13.19
C LYS A 94 -8.85 13.88 -13.78
N LEU A 95 -7.85 13.22 -14.35
CA LEU A 95 -6.91 13.85 -15.26
C LEU A 95 -7.77 14.45 -16.36
N ALA A 96 -7.86 15.78 -16.42
CA ALA A 96 -8.25 16.39 -17.67
C ALA A 96 -7.25 15.84 -18.69
N LYS A 97 -7.72 15.10 -19.71
CA LYS A 97 -6.88 14.74 -20.86
C LYS A 97 -6.23 16.04 -21.29
N CYS A 98 -4.94 16.23 -21.03
CA CYS A 98 -4.22 17.30 -21.66
C CYS A 98 -4.27 16.93 -23.14
N PRO A 99 -4.95 17.69 -24.02
CA PRO A 99 -4.66 17.52 -25.44
C PRO A 99 -3.15 17.72 -25.58
N ALA A 100 -2.51 16.91 -26.42
CA ALA A 100 -1.08 17.01 -26.70
C ALA A 100 -0.71 18.49 -26.75
N PHE A 101 0.14 18.92 -25.80
CA PHE A 101 0.55 20.31 -25.72
C PHE A 101 1.12 20.68 -27.09
N PRO A 102 0.71 21.80 -27.72
CA PRO A 102 1.56 22.40 -28.74
C PRO A 102 2.95 22.55 -28.11
N ASP A 103 4.04 22.24 -28.83
CA ASP A 103 5.42 22.19 -28.31
C ASP A 103 5.87 23.43 -27.49
N LYS A 104 5.10 24.52 -27.59
CA LYS A 104 5.29 25.81 -26.94
C LYS A 104 4.71 25.90 -25.53
N CYS A 105 3.90 24.94 -25.08
CA CYS A 105 3.27 24.91 -23.77
C CYS A 105 3.89 23.80 -22.91
N ARG A 106 5.03 24.07 -22.26
CA ARG A 106 5.62 23.15 -21.27
C ARG A 106 5.09 23.46 -19.87
N PRO A 107 4.38 22.55 -19.20
CA PRO A 107 3.98 22.70 -17.80
C PRO A 107 5.12 22.23 -16.89
N GLU A 108 6.29 22.88 -16.95
CA GLU A 108 7.39 22.56 -16.03
C GLU A 108 7.60 23.61 -14.94
N LYS A 109 6.75 24.65 -14.84
CA LYS A 109 6.99 25.71 -13.84
C LYS A 109 5.85 26.16 -12.92
N GLU A 110 4.57 25.86 -13.18
CA GLU A 110 3.51 26.32 -12.26
C GLU A 110 2.29 25.37 -12.25
N ALA A 111 2.12 24.59 -11.18
CA ALA A 111 1.01 23.65 -10.99
C ALA A 111 -0.37 24.33 -10.73
N SER A 112 -0.46 25.66 -10.82
CA SER A 112 -1.59 26.45 -10.28
C SER A 112 -2.48 27.17 -11.31
N LYS A 113 -2.25 27.03 -12.63
CA LYS A 113 -3.10 27.71 -13.64
C LYS A 113 -4.11 26.75 -14.30
N SER A 114 -5.37 27.09 -14.06
CA SER A 114 -6.62 26.32 -14.20
C SER A 114 -7.10 25.98 -15.62
N CYS A 115 -7.62 24.77 -15.81
CA CYS A 115 -8.38 24.30 -16.98
C CYS A 115 -9.88 24.70 -16.94
N SER A 116 -10.20 26.00 -16.94
CA SER A 116 -11.59 26.50 -16.80
C SER A 116 -12.37 26.68 -18.11
N LYS A 117 -11.91 26.17 -19.27
CA LYS A 117 -12.49 26.54 -20.58
C LYS A 117 -12.99 25.41 -21.50
N CYS A 118 -13.05 24.16 -21.09
CA CYS A 118 -13.36 23.07 -22.04
C CYS A 118 -14.62 22.30 -21.64
N LYS A 119 -15.74 22.60 -22.30
CA LYS A 119 -16.96 21.78 -22.33
C LYS A 119 -16.76 20.63 -23.33
N PHE A 120 -16.97 19.37 -22.93
CA PHE A 120 -17.07 18.26 -23.89
C PHE A 120 -18.06 17.18 -23.46
N GLU A 121 -18.77 16.70 -24.49
CA GLU A 121 -19.79 15.67 -24.53
C GLU A 121 -19.19 14.31 -24.94
N ASP A 122 -19.90 13.27 -24.50
CA ASP A 122 -19.92 11.87 -24.96
C ASP A 122 -19.03 10.81 -24.27
N MET A 123 -19.71 9.72 -23.90
CA MET A 123 -19.35 8.66 -22.95
C MET A 123 -19.52 7.27 -23.58
N SER A 124 -18.71 6.93 -24.58
CA SER A 124 -18.64 5.54 -25.03
C SER A 124 -17.21 5.18 -25.38
N LEU A 125 -16.61 4.36 -24.52
CA LEU A 125 -15.52 3.41 -24.74
C LEU A 125 -15.02 2.97 -23.35
N PHE A 126 -15.79 2.12 -22.67
CA PHE A 126 -15.35 1.42 -21.45
C PHE A 126 -15.06 -0.02 -21.79
N SER A 127 -13.81 -0.43 -21.61
CA SER A 127 -13.41 -1.83 -21.49
C SER A 127 -13.47 -2.24 -20.01
N ASN A 128 -14.22 -3.30 -19.71
CA ASN A 128 -14.39 -3.87 -18.38
C ASN A 128 -13.04 -4.13 -17.69
N CYS A 129 -12.76 -3.41 -16.60
CA CYS A 129 -11.74 -3.78 -15.63
C CYS A 129 -12.44 -4.35 -14.40
N THR A 130 -12.24 -5.64 -14.13
CA THR A 130 -12.65 -6.27 -12.87
C THR A 130 -11.76 -5.71 -11.74
N LEU A 131 -12.29 -4.74 -11.01
CA LEU A 131 -11.70 -4.22 -9.79
C LEU A 131 -11.77 -5.31 -8.72
N THR A 132 -10.64 -5.80 -8.23
CA THR A 132 -10.63 -6.50 -6.95
C THR A 132 -10.88 -5.47 -5.85
N GLU A 133 -12.04 -5.54 -5.23
CA GLU A 133 -12.34 -4.78 -4.02
C GLU A 133 -11.22 -4.99 -2.98
N ARG A 134 -10.86 -3.93 -2.24
CA ARG A 134 -9.82 -3.96 -1.21
C ARG A 134 -10.41 -3.53 0.12
N SER A 135 -9.93 -4.13 1.21
CA SER A 135 -10.22 -3.64 2.55
C SER A 135 -8.96 -3.10 3.22
N THR A 136 -9.17 -2.10 4.08
CA THR A 136 -8.10 -1.41 4.80
C THR A 136 -8.23 -1.66 6.29
N CYS A 137 -7.22 -2.31 6.87
CA CYS A 137 -7.00 -2.27 8.30
C CYS A 137 -6.19 -1.02 8.66
N ARG A 138 -6.54 -0.36 9.77
CA ARG A 138 -5.86 0.84 10.24
C ARG A 138 -5.50 0.73 11.71
N LEU A 139 -4.23 0.93 12.02
CA LEU A 139 -3.72 1.14 13.37
C LEU A 139 -3.45 2.62 13.53
N ALA A 140 -4.01 3.28 14.53
CA ALA A 140 -3.81 4.70 14.74
C ALA A 140 -3.89 5.07 16.23
N GLY A 141 -3.05 6.00 16.66
CA GLY A 141 -3.14 6.57 18.01
C GLY A 141 -2.75 5.55 19.08
N ASP A 142 -3.44 5.61 20.22
CA ASP A 142 -3.21 4.87 21.46
C ASP A 142 -3.87 3.48 21.51
N PRO A 143 -3.17 2.46 20.99
CA PRO A 143 -3.37 2.03 19.62
C PRO A 143 -4.81 1.57 19.37
N HIS A 144 -5.52 2.29 18.51
CA HIS A 144 -6.83 1.89 18.04
C HIS A 144 -6.72 1.17 16.69
N CYS A 145 -7.43 0.05 16.54
CA CYS A 145 -7.48 -0.76 15.33
C CYS A 145 -8.86 -0.66 14.65
N LYS A 146 -8.88 -0.18 13.40
CA LYS A 146 -9.98 -0.41 12.47
C LYS A 146 -9.71 -1.73 11.76
N GLN A 147 -10.55 -2.73 11.98
CA GLN A 147 -10.46 -4.02 11.29
C GLN A 147 -10.93 -3.91 9.83
N PHE A 148 -10.57 -4.89 9.00
CA PHE A 148 -10.87 -4.87 7.56
C PHE A 148 -12.35 -4.68 7.25
N ASP A 149 -13.21 -5.43 7.95
CA ASP A 149 -14.65 -5.42 7.69
C ASP A 149 -15.34 -4.25 8.41
N ALA A 150 -14.66 -3.50 9.29
CA ALA A 150 -15.30 -2.45 10.07
C ALA A 150 -15.87 -1.33 9.18
N LEU A 151 -17.16 -1.03 9.37
CA LEU A 151 -17.84 0.05 8.67
C LEU A 151 -17.25 1.42 9.07
N ASP A 152 -17.41 2.41 8.20
CA ASP A 152 -17.01 3.78 8.52
C ASP A 152 -17.90 4.35 9.64
N GLY A 153 -17.27 4.85 10.70
CA GLY A 153 -17.94 5.41 11.88
C GLY A 153 -18.10 4.44 13.05
N GLU A 154 -17.81 3.15 12.85
CA GLU A 154 -17.80 2.17 13.95
C GLU A 154 -16.65 2.42 14.93
N PRO A 155 -16.83 2.13 16.23
CA PRO A 155 -15.80 2.33 17.23
C PRO A 155 -14.60 1.43 16.94
N LEU A 156 -13.41 2.03 17.01
CA LEU A 156 -12.16 1.32 16.81
C LEU A 156 -11.86 0.39 17.99
N VAL A 157 -11.24 -0.75 17.71
CA VAL A 157 -10.84 -1.71 18.74
C VAL A 157 -9.57 -1.20 19.42
N ASN A 158 -9.66 -0.74 20.66
CA ASN A 158 -8.48 -0.33 21.45
C ASN A 158 -7.53 -1.53 21.72
N LEU A 159 -6.25 -1.44 21.43
CA LEU A 159 -5.24 -2.49 21.63
C LEU A 159 -4.40 -2.15 22.88
N ILE A 160 -4.78 -2.68 24.05
CA ILE A 160 -4.11 -2.36 25.31
C ILE A 160 -2.94 -3.33 25.54
N GLY A 161 -1.91 -3.28 24.69
CA GLY A 161 -0.76 -4.17 24.77
C GLY A 161 0.57 -3.43 24.65
N HIS A 162 1.62 -4.02 25.22
CA HIS A 162 2.99 -3.46 25.22
C HIS A 162 4.01 -4.34 24.48
N CYS A 163 3.53 -5.35 23.76
CA CYS A 163 4.36 -6.35 23.11
C CYS A 163 4.30 -6.24 21.57
N LYS A 164 4.95 -7.20 20.91
CA LYS A 164 4.84 -7.38 19.46
C LYS A 164 3.69 -8.32 19.15
N TYR A 165 2.80 -7.89 18.26
CA TYR A 165 1.62 -8.64 17.85
C TYR A 165 1.56 -8.82 16.34
N ASN A 166 0.86 -9.86 15.91
CA ASN A 166 0.55 -10.10 14.52
C ASN A 166 -0.73 -9.35 14.11
N MET A 167 -0.56 -8.35 13.24
CA MET A 167 -1.65 -7.48 12.81
C MET A 167 -2.41 -8.09 11.65
N VAL A 168 -1.65 -8.58 10.66
CA VAL A 168 -2.17 -9.19 9.43
C VAL A 168 -1.25 -10.32 9.04
N THR A 169 -1.80 -11.51 8.81
CA THR A 169 -1.07 -12.63 8.23
C THR A 169 -1.94 -13.39 7.24
N THR A 170 -1.30 -14.03 6.27
CA THR A 170 -1.95 -15.01 5.39
C THR A 170 -1.98 -16.40 6.02
N TYR A 171 -1.36 -16.60 7.19
CA TYR A 171 -1.41 -17.85 7.94
C TYR A 171 -2.69 -17.93 8.77
N CYS A 172 -3.77 -18.38 8.14
CA CYS A 172 -5.11 -18.38 8.72
C CYS A 172 -5.71 -19.76 8.95
N ALA A 173 -4.95 -20.84 8.78
CA ALA A 173 -5.40 -22.18 9.13
C ALA A 173 -4.23 -23.01 9.69
N PRO A 174 -4.49 -23.88 10.70
CA PRO A 174 -3.45 -24.77 11.21
C PRO A 174 -2.92 -25.69 10.10
N GLY A 175 -1.61 -25.92 10.09
CA GLY A 175 -0.98 -26.86 9.15
C GLY A 175 -0.77 -26.33 7.73
N GLN A 176 -1.20 -25.10 7.43
CA GLN A 176 -0.92 -24.44 6.15
C GLN A 176 0.43 -23.70 6.18
N GLY A 177 1.53 -24.45 6.32
CA GLY A 177 2.90 -23.93 6.22
C GLY A 177 3.17 -22.68 7.06
N LEU A 178 4.13 -21.85 6.62
CA LEU A 178 4.27 -20.47 7.06
C LEU A 178 3.47 -19.58 6.08
N GLY A 179 2.77 -18.57 6.58
CA GLY A 179 2.15 -17.57 5.72
C GLY A 179 3.23 -16.86 4.89
N TRP A 180 2.91 -16.52 3.64
CA TRP A 180 3.84 -15.79 2.76
C TRP A 180 3.85 -14.28 3.03
N PHE A 181 2.91 -13.77 3.83
CA PHE A 181 2.92 -12.39 4.30
C PHE A 181 2.52 -12.30 5.77
N GLU A 182 3.28 -11.50 6.53
CA GLU A 182 2.99 -11.14 7.92
C GLU A 182 3.34 -9.67 8.16
N LEU A 183 2.43 -8.94 8.80
CA LEU A 183 2.65 -7.58 9.30
C LEU A 183 2.58 -7.62 10.83
N HIS A 184 3.68 -7.25 11.45
CA HIS A 184 3.79 -7.16 12.90
C HIS A 184 3.93 -5.72 13.35
N ALA A 185 3.30 -5.38 14.47
CA ALA A 185 3.46 -4.10 15.14
C ALA A 185 3.88 -4.31 16.58
N SER A 186 4.84 -3.49 17.02
CA SER A 186 5.26 -3.43 18.43
C SER A 186 4.74 -2.16 19.06
N PHE A 187 3.94 -2.32 20.10
CA PHE A 187 3.32 -1.21 20.81
C PHE A 187 4.18 -0.80 22.00
N THR A 188 4.54 0.48 22.04
CA THR A 188 5.41 1.01 23.10
C THR A 188 4.69 2.11 23.84
N PRO A 189 4.71 2.12 25.19
CA PRO A 189 4.19 3.23 25.96
C PRO A 189 4.85 4.54 25.52
N ALA A 190 4.03 5.57 25.35
CA ALA A 190 4.51 6.91 25.18
C ALA A 190 4.94 7.48 26.53
N LYS A 191 6.14 8.05 26.55
CA LYS A 191 6.73 8.67 27.74
C LYS A 191 6.55 10.19 27.69
N ASP A 192 6.27 10.79 28.83
CA ASP A 192 6.22 12.23 29.00
C ASP A 192 7.65 12.83 29.02
N ARG A 193 7.75 14.15 29.22
CA ARG A 193 9.06 14.84 29.27
C ARG A 193 9.95 14.39 30.43
N ASN A 194 9.36 13.78 31.46
CA ASN A 194 10.05 13.26 32.63
C ASN A 194 10.35 11.75 32.51
N GLY A 195 10.05 11.15 31.36
CA GLY A 195 10.23 9.72 31.12
C GLY A 195 9.15 8.82 31.72
N GLN A 196 8.04 9.38 32.23
CA GLN A 196 6.93 8.63 32.82
C GLN A 196 5.93 8.20 31.76
N ASN A 197 5.33 7.02 31.94
CA ASN A 197 4.33 6.50 31.00
C ASN A 197 3.07 7.38 31.03
N THR A 198 2.65 7.83 29.85
CA THR A 198 1.46 8.68 29.66
C THR A 198 0.14 7.90 29.67
N GLY A 199 0.21 6.56 29.73
CA GLY A 199 -0.95 5.67 29.56
C GLY A 199 -1.31 5.38 28.09
N ASN A 200 -0.71 6.09 27.13
CA ASN A 200 -0.89 5.84 25.70
C ASN A 200 0.20 4.90 25.18
N SER A 201 -0.10 4.07 24.18
CA SER A 201 0.88 3.22 23.49
C SER A 201 0.79 3.38 21.98
N TYR A 202 1.93 3.46 21.28
CA TYR A 202 1.97 3.66 19.83
C TYR A 202 2.71 2.52 19.12
N ALA A 203 2.33 2.23 17.87
CA ALA A 203 3.06 1.33 16.99
C ALA A 203 4.39 1.97 16.55
N GLN A 204 5.44 1.80 17.35
CA GLN A 204 6.75 2.44 17.14
C GLN A 204 7.70 1.60 16.29
N LYS A 205 7.51 0.27 16.26
CA LYS A 205 8.28 -0.63 15.40
C LYS A 205 7.35 -1.48 14.56
N LEU A 206 7.69 -1.63 13.29
CA LEU A 206 7.02 -2.58 12.39
C LEU A 206 8.00 -3.63 11.93
N SER A 207 7.51 -4.84 11.70
CA SER A 207 8.22 -5.79 10.86
C SER A 207 7.27 -6.39 9.85
N ILE A 208 7.70 -6.45 8.59
CA ILE A 208 6.98 -7.09 7.50
C ILE A 208 7.78 -8.31 7.07
N THR A 209 7.19 -9.50 7.18
CA THR A 209 7.71 -10.70 6.54
C THR A 209 7.00 -10.85 5.21
N TYR A 210 7.76 -10.99 4.12
CA TYR A 210 7.23 -11.24 2.79
C TYR A 210 8.07 -12.32 2.10
N HIS A 211 7.44 -13.46 1.84
CA HIS A 211 8.09 -14.72 1.52
C HIS A 211 9.18 -15.05 2.56
N GLU A 212 10.44 -15.08 2.15
CA GLU A 212 11.58 -15.41 3.02
C GLU A 212 12.27 -14.16 3.60
N ASP A 213 11.89 -12.97 3.14
CA ASP A 213 12.53 -11.73 3.58
C ASP A 213 11.77 -11.10 4.76
N MET A 214 12.52 -10.68 5.79
CA MET A 214 11.98 -9.93 6.92
C MET A 214 12.54 -8.50 6.92
N TYR A 215 11.63 -7.53 6.78
CA TYR A 215 11.93 -6.10 6.84
C TYR A 215 11.57 -5.60 8.23
N MET A 216 12.54 -5.10 8.98
CA MET A 216 12.35 -4.46 10.26
C MET A 216 12.44 -2.96 10.09
N PHE A 217 11.50 -2.21 10.66
CA PHE A 217 11.58 -0.77 10.69
C PHE A 217 11.51 -0.29 12.12
N GLU A 218 12.51 0.52 12.47
CA GLU A 218 12.65 1.20 13.75
C GLU A 218 13.38 2.54 13.55
N ASN A 219 12.93 3.59 14.21
CA ASN A 219 13.61 4.90 14.24
C ASN A 219 13.94 5.50 12.86
N GLY A 220 13.08 5.28 11.86
CA GLY A 220 13.29 5.79 10.51
C GLY A 220 14.25 4.96 9.65
N ILE A 221 14.80 3.87 10.18
CA ILE A 221 15.68 2.94 9.47
C ILE A 221 14.86 1.71 9.10
N ILE A 222 15.04 1.23 7.87
CA ILE A 222 14.54 -0.07 7.42
C ILE A 222 15.73 -1.00 7.28
N ASP A 223 15.73 -2.07 8.07
CA ASP A 223 16.69 -3.15 7.99
C ASP A 223 16.06 -4.35 7.28
N LEU A 224 16.74 -4.89 6.28
CA LEU A 224 16.45 -6.20 5.76
C LEU A 224 17.25 -7.22 6.57
N PHE A 225 16.56 -8.14 7.25
CA PHE A 225 17.19 -9.14 8.11
C PHE A 225 18.29 -9.91 7.36
N ALA A 226 19.44 -10.11 8.01
CA ALA A 226 20.68 -10.67 7.45
C ALA A 226 21.43 -9.79 6.41
N PHE A 227 20.84 -8.70 5.91
CA PHE A 227 21.47 -7.80 4.93
C PHE A 227 21.75 -6.39 5.48
N GLY A 228 21.07 -5.98 6.54
CA GLY A 228 21.24 -4.68 7.19
C GLY A 228 20.39 -3.56 6.56
N PRO A 229 20.75 -2.29 6.80
CA PRO A 229 19.96 -1.13 6.37
C PRO A 229 19.80 -1.04 4.85
N ILE A 230 18.60 -0.71 4.38
CA ILE A 230 18.31 -0.47 2.96
C ILE A 230 18.16 1.03 2.66
N THR A 231 18.48 1.43 1.43
CA THR A 231 18.26 2.80 0.93
C THR A 231 17.00 2.85 0.07
N LEU A 232 16.20 3.91 0.22
CA LEU A 232 14.97 4.11 -0.56
C LEU A 232 15.23 4.96 -1.83
N PRO A 233 14.55 4.68 -2.95
CA PRO A 233 13.60 3.59 -3.16
C PRO A 233 14.28 2.23 -3.23
N PHE A 234 13.62 1.20 -2.71
CA PHE A 234 14.13 -0.18 -2.68
C PHE A 234 13.18 -1.12 -3.42
N GLN A 235 13.72 -2.14 -4.07
CA GLN A 235 12.92 -3.19 -4.71
C GLN A 235 13.61 -4.55 -4.62
N LYS A 236 12.87 -5.58 -4.22
CA LYS A 236 13.34 -6.97 -4.16
C LYS A 236 12.16 -7.95 -4.30
N LEU A 237 12.27 -8.92 -5.21
CA LEU A 237 11.36 -10.08 -5.32
C LEU A 237 9.86 -9.76 -5.20
N GLY A 238 9.39 -8.70 -5.86
CA GLY A 238 7.97 -8.30 -5.83
C GLY A 238 7.60 -7.32 -4.72
N MET A 239 8.48 -7.07 -3.75
CA MET A 239 8.39 -5.95 -2.81
C MET A 239 9.00 -4.69 -3.41
N SER A 240 8.30 -3.56 -3.32
CA SER A 240 8.87 -2.22 -3.51
C SER A 240 8.60 -1.35 -2.29
N ILE A 241 9.61 -0.61 -1.85
CA ILE A 241 9.53 0.27 -0.70
C ILE A 241 9.92 1.68 -1.14
N THR A 242 9.03 2.63 -0.90
CA THR A 242 9.23 4.03 -1.27
C THR A 242 8.85 4.94 -0.11
N GLN A 243 9.30 6.19 -0.15
CA GLN A 243 8.87 7.21 0.78
C GLN A 243 8.29 8.39 0.02
N SER A 244 7.12 8.86 0.43
CA SER A 244 6.45 10.02 -0.14
C SER A 244 5.83 10.87 0.95
N ASN A 245 6.21 12.15 1.03
CA ASN A 245 5.71 13.08 2.04
C ASN A 245 5.82 12.56 3.49
N GLY A 246 6.92 11.88 3.82
CA GLY A 246 7.15 11.30 5.15
C GLY A 246 6.38 10.01 5.44
N ILE A 247 5.65 9.46 4.46
CA ILE A 247 4.96 8.17 4.57
C ILE A 247 5.79 7.11 3.84
N TYR A 248 6.08 6.02 4.52
CA TYR A 248 6.69 4.82 3.95
C TYR A 248 5.60 3.96 3.33
N ILE A 249 5.82 3.53 2.09
CA ILE A 249 4.87 2.75 1.31
C ILE A 249 5.57 1.46 0.88
N PHE A 250 5.13 0.35 1.44
CA PHE A 250 5.51 -1.01 1.05
C PHE A 250 4.44 -1.53 0.11
N SER A 251 4.81 -1.99 -1.08
CA SER A 251 3.90 -2.56 -2.07
C SER A 251 4.40 -3.93 -2.52
N MET A 252 3.54 -4.94 -2.43
CA MET A 252 3.83 -6.32 -2.78
C MET A 252 3.18 -6.68 -4.13
N ALA A 253 3.73 -7.66 -4.84
CA ALA A 253 3.30 -8.02 -6.19
C ALA A 253 1.85 -8.54 -6.25
N GLU A 254 1.39 -9.19 -5.18
CA GLU A 254 0.03 -9.73 -5.01
C GLU A 254 -1.00 -8.62 -4.73
N GLY A 255 -0.56 -7.36 -4.60
CA GLY A 255 -1.41 -6.19 -4.44
C GLY A 255 -1.67 -5.76 -3.00
N ILE A 256 -1.07 -6.44 -2.02
CA ILE A 256 -1.00 -5.95 -0.63
C ILE A 256 -0.14 -4.68 -0.61
N SER A 257 -0.54 -3.71 0.23
CA SER A 257 0.30 -2.56 0.54
C SER A 257 0.22 -2.18 2.01
N VAL A 258 1.33 -1.72 2.56
CA VAL A 258 1.42 -1.18 3.92
C VAL A 258 1.91 0.26 3.85
N GLU A 259 1.19 1.16 4.50
CA GLU A 259 1.56 2.57 4.62
C GLU A 259 1.83 2.89 6.07
N TRP A 260 2.94 3.55 6.36
CA TRP A 260 3.28 3.96 7.72
C TRP A 260 3.86 5.36 7.77
N ASP A 261 3.41 6.17 8.73
CA ASP A 261 3.97 7.50 9.02
C ASP A 261 5.27 7.45 9.86
N GLY A 262 5.80 6.24 10.11
CA GLY A 262 7.01 6.00 10.88
C GLY A 262 6.83 6.06 12.40
N THR A 263 5.63 6.36 12.92
CA THR A 263 5.47 6.59 14.37
C THR A 263 4.11 6.21 14.97
N HIS A 264 2.98 6.56 14.34
CA HIS A 264 1.68 6.54 15.01
C HIS A 264 0.57 5.85 14.22
N LYS A 265 0.71 5.69 12.90
CA LYS A 265 -0.36 5.16 12.08
C LYS A 265 0.08 4.28 10.93
N VAL A 266 -0.47 3.08 10.91
CA VAL A 266 -0.24 2.05 9.90
C VAL A 266 -1.55 1.75 9.18
N ASN A 267 -1.56 1.78 7.85
CA ASN A 267 -2.64 1.21 7.06
C ASN A 267 -2.13 -0.06 6.36
N ALA A 268 -2.85 -1.17 6.48
CA ALA A 268 -2.63 -2.36 5.68
C ALA A 268 -3.81 -2.50 4.71
N ASN A 269 -3.53 -2.49 3.41
CA ASN A 269 -4.54 -2.66 2.37
C ASN A 269 -4.36 -4.02 1.73
N VAL A 270 -5.44 -4.80 1.71
CA VAL A 270 -5.42 -6.18 1.21
C VAL A 270 -6.51 -6.32 0.15
N PRO A 271 -6.24 -6.94 -1.02
CA PRO A 271 -7.28 -7.35 -1.97
C PRO A 271 -8.21 -8.41 -1.39
N GLN A 272 -9.54 -8.30 -1.58
CA GLN A 272 -10.55 -9.24 -1.06
C GLN A 272 -10.36 -10.68 -1.52
N THR A 273 -9.61 -10.87 -2.60
CA THR A 273 -9.19 -12.20 -3.08
C THR A 273 -8.15 -12.87 -2.19
N ILE A 274 -7.51 -12.14 -1.28
CA ILE A 274 -6.48 -12.65 -0.37
C ILE A 274 -7.08 -12.81 1.02
N HIS A 275 -7.15 -14.06 1.46
CA HIS A 275 -7.56 -14.40 2.80
C HIS A 275 -6.47 -14.04 3.81
N VAL A 276 -6.81 -13.18 4.76
CA VAL A 276 -5.93 -12.76 5.86
C VAL A 276 -6.69 -12.77 7.18
N CYS A 277 -5.94 -12.80 8.27
CA CYS A 277 -6.39 -12.82 9.66
C CYS A 277 -5.36 -12.11 10.54
N GLY A 278 -5.70 -11.86 11.80
CA GLY A 278 -4.85 -11.15 12.76
C GLY A 278 -5.66 -10.21 13.64
N LEU A 279 -5.00 -9.26 14.31
CA LEU A 279 -5.70 -8.20 15.05
C LEU A 279 -6.53 -7.28 14.12
N CYS A 280 -6.21 -7.24 12.84
CA CYS A 280 -7.01 -6.59 11.81
C CYS A 280 -8.33 -7.32 11.46
N GLY A 281 -8.62 -8.45 12.10
CA GLY A 281 -9.76 -9.30 11.80
C GLY A 281 -9.54 -10.14 10.54
N GLN A 282 -10.52 -10.96 10.21
CA GLN A 282 -10.56 -11.65 8.92
C GLN A 282 -11.12 -10.73 7.84
N HIS A 283 -10.75 -11.02 6.60
CA HIS A 283 -11.12 -10.22 5.43
C HIS A 283 -12.29 -10.81 4.62
N THR A 284 -12.89 -11.89 5.09
CA THR A 284 -13.82 -12.71 4.29
C THR A 284 -15.23 -12.77 4.86
N LYS A 285 -15.62 -11.85 5.74
CA LYS A 285 -16.98 -11.85 6.30
C LYS A 285 -17.67 -10.49 6.18
N VAL A 286 -19.00 -10.54 6.23
CA VAL A 286 -19.80 -9.34 6.43
C VAL A 286 -19.56 -8.85 7.85
N PHE A 287 -19.43 -7.53 8.03
CA PHE A 287 -19.29 -6.93 9.36
C PHE A 287 -20.49 -7.25 10.23
N GLN A 288 -20.24 -7.90 11.36
CA GLN A 288 -21.24 -8.20 12.39
C GLN A 288 -20.79 -7.67 13.76
N GLY A 289 -19.83 -6.72 13.77
CA GLY A 289 -19.07 -6.30 14.93
C GLY A 289 -17.59 -6.70 14.82
N ALA A 290 -16.80 -6.32 15.83
CA ALA A 290 -15.38 -6.62 15.88
C ALA A 290 -15.10 -8.13 15.77
N ASP A 291 -14.16 -8.51 14.90
CA ASP A 291 -13.69 -9.87 14.74
C ASP A 291 -12.68 -10.23 15.83
N LEU A 292 -13.15 -10.90 16.88
CA LEU A 292 -12.35 -11.31 18.04
C LEU A 292 -11.88 -12.76 17.96
N ARG A 293 -11.63 -13.27 16.74
CA ARG A 293 -11.14 -14.64 16.56
C ARG A 293 -9.69 -14.78 17.01
N ALA A 294 -9.45 -15.80 17.84
CA ALA A 294 -8.18 -16.05 18.48
C ALA A 294 -7.11 -16.47 17.46
N GLY A 295 -5.90 -15.97 17.67
CA GLY A 295 -4.70 -16.30 16.93
C GLY A 295 -4.11 -17.66 17.32
N PRO A 296 -2.97 -18.02 16.72
CA PRO A 296 -2.26 -19.25 17.03
C PRO A 296 -1.67 -19.17 18.44
N SER A 297 -2.45 -19.64 19.42
CA SER A 297 -2.18 -19.59 20.86
C SER A 297 -0.83 -20.19 21.28
N TYR A 298 -0.23 -21.05 20.46
CA TYR A 298 1.05 -21.70 20.80
C TYR A 298 2.22 -20.71 20.96
N LYS A 299 2.20 -19.53 20.31
CA LYS A 299 3.23 -18.50 20.50
C LYS A 299 3.06 -17.71 21.80
N ALA A 300 1.85 -17.67 22.36
CA ALA A 300 1.59 -17.02 23.64
C ALA A 300 2.20 -17.79 24.83
N HIS A 301 2.47 -19.10 24.69
CA HIS A 301 3.12 -19.89 25.75
C HIS A 301 4.52 -19.41 26.11
N TYR A 302 5.18 -18.65 25.22
CA TYR A 302 6.46 -18.02 25.57
C TYR A 302 6.27 -16.90 26.60
N CYS A 303 5.08 -16.33 26.76
CA CYS A 303 4.74 -15.26 27.69
C CYS A 303 3.80 -15.80 28.78
N LYS A 304 4.37 -16.34 29.87
CA LYS A 304 3.64 -17.15 30.87
C LYS A 304 2.42 -16.44 31.47
N ASN A 305 2.50 -15.13 31.64
CA ASN A 305 1.45 -14.32 32.26
C ASN A 305 0.35 -13.87 31.27
N MET A 306 0.56 -14.01 29.96
CA MET A 306 -0.50 -13.83 28.97
C MET A 306 -1.37 -15.09 28.95
N ASN A 307 -2.43 -15.07 29.76
CA ASN A 307 -3.37 -16.17 29.86
C ASN A 307 -4.13 -16.36 28.52
N VAL A 308 -3.60 -17.20 27.65
CA VAL A 308 -4.23 -17.64 26.41
C VAL A 308 -4.58 -19.10 26.58
N THR A 309 -5.84 -19.38 26.87
CA THR A 309 -6.33 -20.75 27.07
C THR A 309 -6.53 -21.43 25.72
N SER A 310 -5.44 -21.93 25.13
CA SER A 310 -5.46 -22.78 23.93
C SER A 310 -6.41 -23.97 24.07
N ASP A 311 -6.60 -24.44 25.29
CA ASP A 311 -7.41 -25.60 25.62
C ASP A 311 -8.91 -25.30 25.57
N THR A 312 -9.32 -24.03 25.67
CA THR A 312 -10.74 -23.61 25.59
C THR A 312 -11.08 -22.92 24.29
N THR A 313 -10.13 -22.18 23.70
CA THR A 313 -10.35 -21.40 22.49
C THR A 313 -9.38 -21.87 21.40
N PRO A 314 -9.85 -22.70 20.44
CA PRO A 314 -9.01 -23.13 19.35
C PRO A 314 -8.65 -21.95 18.43
N PHE A 315 -7.61 -22.10 17.61
CA PHE A 315 -7.26 -21.12 16.60
C PHE A 315 -8.46 -20.83 15.68
N ASN A 316 -8.70 -19.55 15.39
CA ASN A 316 -9.90 -19.01 14.73
C ASN A 316 -11.23 -19.22 15.48
N GLY A 317 -11.22 -19.77 16.69
CA GLY A 317 -12.35 -19.73 17.61
C GLY A 317 -12.62 -18.30 18.09
N MET A 318 -13.85 -18.02 18.51
CA MET A 318 -14.18 -16.73 19.11
C MET A 318 -13.57 -16.65 20.52
N ALA A 319 -12.74 -15.63 20.76
CA ALA A 319 -12.21 -15.39 22.10
C ALA A 319 -13.33 -15.01 23.08
N VAL A 320 -13.19 -15.44 24.34
CA VAL A 320 -14.12 -15.13 25.43
C VAL A 320 -13.95 -13.69 25.92
N SER A 321 -12.82 -13.05 25.59
CA SER A 321 -12.57 -11.66 25.90
C SER A 321 -11.66 -10.99 24.87
N LYS A 322 -11.71 -9.67 24.85
CA LYS A 322 -10.81 -8.84 24.03
C LYS A 322 -9.34 -9.02 24.42
N THR A 323 -9.05 -9.21 25.71
CA THR A 323 -7.69 -9.45 26.21
C THR A 323 -7.15 -10.79 25.71
N GLU A 324 -7.94 -11.86 25.80
CA GLU A 324 -7.56 -13.17 25.26
C GLU A 324 -7.35 -13.09 23.75
N TRP A 325 -8.27 -12.45 23.02
CA TRP A 325 -8.12 -12.21 21.59
C TRP A 325 -6.79 -11.53 21.28
N MET A 326 -6.46 -10.42 21.95
CA MET A 326 -5.23 -9.69 21.69
C MET A 326 -3.98 -10.54 22.02
N ASN A 327 -3.96 -11.17 23.18
CA ASN A 327 -2.86 -12.00 23.65
C ASN A 327 -2.63 -13.23 22.77
N SER A 328 -3.68 -13.80 22.18
CA SER A 328 -3.56 -14.93 21.26
C SER A 328 -2.83 -14.61 19.95
N TRP A 329 -2.66 -13.31 19.63
CA TRP A 329 -1.87 -12.81 18.49
C TRP A 329 -0.48 -12.31 18.89
N TYR A 330 -0.05 -12.56 20.14
CA TYR A 330 1.31 -12.28 20.60
C TYR A 330 2.33 -13.10 19.80
N ILE A 331 3.45 -12.46 19.44
CA ILE A 331 4.53 -13.13 18.70
C ILE A 331 5.91 -12.95 19.32
N GLY A 332 6.06 -12.12 20.35
CA GLY A 332 7.33 -11.99 21.04
C GLY A 332 7.50 -10.71 21.85
N GLN A 333 8.49 -10.75 22.73
CA GLN A 333 9.03 -9.57 23.37
C GLN A 333 9.86 -8.78 22.36
N ASN A 334 9.63 -7.47 22.28
CA ASN A 334 10.37 -6.58 21.37
C ASN A 334 11.57 -5.90 22.07
N GLY A 335 12.14 -6.57 23.09
CA GLY A 335 13.15 -5.99 23.97
C GLY A 335 12.61 -4.83 24.82
N GLN A 336 11.32 -4.86 25.17
CA GLN A 336 10.63 -3.82 25.92
C GLN A 336 10.39 -4.29 27.35
N ASP A 337 10.83 -3.50 28.33
CA ASP A 337 10.71 -3.80 29.75
C ASP A 337 9.25 -4.01 30.17
N GLU A 338 8.33 -3.23 29.60
CA GLU A 338 6.90 -3.35 29.90
C GLU A 338 6.32 -4.67 29.38
N CYS A 339 6.72 -5.11 28.19
CA CYS A 339 6.36 -6.43 27.69
C CYS A 339 6.98 -7.55 28.55
N ALA A 340 8.24 -7.39 28.97
CA ALA A 340 8.91 -8.36 29.81
C ALA A 340 8.21 -8.51 31.17
N ALA A 341 7.83 -7.40 31.79
CA ALA A 341 7.04 -7.38 33.02
C ALA A 341 5.65 -8.01 32.81
N GLU A 342 4.96 -7.67 31.71
CA GLU A 342 3.66 -8.25 31.35
C GLU A 342 3.76 -9.77 31.16
N CYS A 343 4.88 -10.27 30.63
CA CYS A 343 5.15 -11.69 30.43
C CYS A 343 5.71 -12.44 31.64
N GLY A 344 6.26 -11.73 32.63
CA GLY A 344 6.92 -12.30 33.80
C GLY A 344 8.31 -12.86 33.51
N PHE A 345 9.07 -12.22 32.62
CA PHE A 345 10.47 -12.54 32.34
C PHE A 345 11.45 -11.94 33.34
#